data_AF-A0A8H3AWD6-F1
#
_entry.id   AF-A0A8H3AWD6-F1
#
_cell.length_a   1.000
_cell.length_b   1.000
_cell.length_c   1.000
_cell.angle_alpha   90.00
_cell.angle_beta   90.00
_cell.angle_gamma   90.00
#
_symmetry.space_group_name_H-M   'P 1'
#
loop_
_entity.id
_entity.type
_entity.pdbx_description
1 polymer ?
#
loop_
_entity_poly.entity_id
_entity_poly.type
_entity_poly.pdbx_seq_one_letter_code
_entity_poly.pdbx_strand_id
1 'polypeptide(L)'
;MARKKAEVSGKVSATKQMPVQSELRWPTISAKEGLECRELLPDQIYVIDDFLSREECALFAKFITGLPLAATPPPKKGEATRVNHRISLQSKDFSATIYNAISPHLPPLPCSETRVLDAVPAGCNPNIRLYRYGPGEYFGPHYDESVRDKDTGWWSEWTVLVYVTGEEDGVDGGQTVFFKPTPGSKNATEELVPPLTRGSALIHRHGRACILHEGREVKAGTKLVLRSDIMFTRPS
;
A
#
# COMPACT_ATOMS: atom_id res chain seq x y z
N MET A 1 46.51 1.26 -51.69
CA MET A 1 45.71 2.13 -50.81
C MET A 1 44.65 1.27 -50.12
N ALA A 2 44.69 1.22 -48.79
CA ALA A 2 43.90 0.32 -47.97
C ALA A 2 42.51 0.91 -47.63
N ARG A 3 41.44 0.10 -47.73
CA ARG A 3 40.11 0.43 -47.21
C ARG A 3 40.03 -0.01 -45.75
N LYS A 4 40.04 0.95 -44.81
CA LYS A 4 39.68 0.75 -43.40
C LYS A 4 38.15 0.70 -43.30
N LYS A 5 37.58 -0.43 -42.88
CA LYS A 5 36.21 -0.50 -42.35
C LYS A 5 36.21 0.06 -40.93
N ALA A 6 35.36 1.04 -40.66
CA ALA A 6 35.09 1.52 -39.31
C ALA A 6 34.09 0.57 -38.63
N GLU A 7 34.49 0.00 -37.49
CA GLU A 7 33.59 -0.71 -36.59
C GLU A 7 32.68 0.29 -35.87
N VAL A 8 31.37 0.10 -36.03
CA VAL A 8 30.36 0.77 -35.20
C VAL A 8 30.18 -0.08 -33.95
N SER A 9 30.77 0.38 -32.84
CA SER A 9 30.55 -0.18 -31.51
C SER A 9 29.10 0.10 -31.07
N GLY A 10 28.27 -0.94 -31.09
CA GLY A 10 26.93 -0.92 -30.52
C GLY A 10 27.00 -0.91 -29.01
N LYS A 11 26.60 0.19 -28.38
CA LYS A 11 26.31 0.22 -26.93
C LYS A 11 25.10 -0.67 -26.66
N VAL A 12 25.35 -1.86 -26.13
CA VAL A 12 24.32 -2.71 -25.54
C VAL A 12 23.83 -2.05 -24.26
N SER A 13 22.61 -1.53 -24.30
CA SER A 13 21.90 -1.05 -23.11
C SER A 13 21.65 -2.24 -22.19
N ALA A 14 22.23 -2.21 -21.00
CA ALA A 14 21.99 -3.21 -19.97
C ALA A 14 20.55 -3.05 -19.44
N THR A 15 19.60 -3.77 -20.03
CA THR A 15 18.30 -4.01 -19.41
C THR A 15 18.52 -4.78 -18.12
N LYS A 16 18.36 -4.10 -16.98
CA LYS A 16 18.34 -4.70 -15.65
C LYS A 16 17.20 -5.71 -15.62
N GLN A 17 17.53 -7.00 -15.74
CA GLN A 17 16.53 -8.08 -15.71
C GLN A 17 15.77 -8.01 -14.38
N MET A 18 14.44 -8.09 -14.44
CA MET A 18 13.63 -8.20 -13.24
C MET A 18 14.00 -9.50 -12.51
N PRO A 19 14.21 -9.48 -11.18
CA PRO A 19 14.48 -10.71 -10.45
C PRO A 19 13.32 -11.68 -10.64
N VAL A 20 13.64 -12.94 -10.90
CA VAL A 20 12.65 -14.02 -10.95
C VAL A 20 12.01 -14.11 -9.56
N GLN A 21 10.68 -14.12 -9.47
CA GLN A 21 9.94 -14.09 -8.20
C GLN A 21 10.39 -15.16 -7.18
N SER A 22 10.93 -16.29 -7.65
CA SER A 22 11.43 -17.40 -6.82
C SER A 22 12.68 -17.08 -6.00
N GLU A 23 13.41 -16.00 -6.27
CA GLU A 23 14.63 -15.61 -5.53
C GLU A 23 14.42 -14.47 -4.53
N LEU A 24 13.21 -13.89 -4.51
CA LEU A 24 12.91 -12.74 -3.67
C LEU A 24 12.75 -13.18 -2.20
N ARG A 25 13.67 -12.73 -1.33
CA ARG A 25 13.56 -12.92 0.11
C ARG A 25 12.97 -11.68 0.77
N TRP A 26 11.74 -11.80 1.27
CA TRP A 26 11.09 -10.74 2.02
C TRP A 26 11.80 -10.49 3.35
N PRO A 27 11.93 -9.22 3.79
CA PRO A 27 12.26 -8.92 5.17
C PRO A 27 11.21 -9.50 6.13
N THR A 28 11.66 -9.93 7.30
CA THR A 28 10.76 -10.50 8.32
C THR A 28 9.90 -9.41 8.95
N ILE A 29 8.65 -9.75 9.25
CA ILE A 29 7.79 -9.02 10.19
C ILE A 29 7.67 -9.90 11.42
N SER A 30 8.25 -9.46 12.54
CA SER A 30 8.11 -10.13 13.82
C SER A 30 6.70 -9.95 14.37
N ALA A 31 6.16 -11.01 14.95
CA ALA A 31 4.92 -10.93 15.73
C ALA A 31 5.18 -10.07 16.97
N LYS A 32 4.25 -9.16 17.24
CA LYS A 32 4.28 -8.25 18.38
C LYS A 32 3.04 -8.53 19.22
N GLU A 33 3.12 -8.27 20.51
CA GLU A 33 2.00 -8.48 21.43
C GLU A 33 1.46 -7.14 21.90
N GLY A 34 0.14 -7.03 22.04
CA GLY A 34 -0.50 -5.88 22.67
C GLY A 34 -0.36 -4.54 21.93
N LEU A 35 -0.11 -4.53 20.62
CA LEU A 35 -0.14 -3.28 19.86
C LEU A 35 -1.53 -2.63 19.96
N GLU A 36 -1.54 -1.32 20.24
CA GLU A 36 -2.76 -0.53 20.30
C GLU A 36 -3.28 -0.26 18.89
N CYS A 37 -4.57 -0.49 18.68
CA CYS A 37 -5.28 -0.14 17.46
C CYS A 37 -6.16 1.08 17.74
N ARG A 38 -5.73 2.24 17.26
CA ARG A 38 -6.44 3.51 17.43
C ARG A 38 -7.48 3.69 16.34
N GLU A 39 -8.74 3.85 16.74
CA GLU A 39 -9.84 4.20 15.83
C GLU A 39 -9.83 5.70 15.55
N LEU A 40 -9.62 6.08 14.28
CA LEU A 40 -9.68 7.48 13.85
C LEU A 40 -11.06 7.86 13.30
N LEU A 41 -11.72 6.90 12.66
CA LEU A 41 -13.09 7.03 12.19
C LEU A 41 -13.80 5.68 12.37
N PRO A 42 -14.89 5.61 13.17
CA PRO A 42 -15.59 4.37 13.44
C PRO A 42 -15.96 3.62 12.17
N ASP A 43 -15.71 2.30 12.18
CA ASP A 43 -15.97 1.38 11.08
C ASP A 43 -15.31 1.75 9.73
N GLN A 44 -14.34 2.68 9.73
CA GLN A 44 -13.73 3.22 8.50
C GLN A 44 -12.22 3.30 8.51
N ILE A 45 -11.59 3.80 9.58
CA ILE A 45 -10.15 4.07 9.63
C ILE A 45 -9.57 3.71 10.98
N TYR A 46 -8.56 2.85 10.96
CA TYR A 46 -7.75 2.43 12.10
C TYR A 46 -6.27 2.69 11.84
N VAL A 47 -5.52 2.92 12.91
CA VAL A 47 -4.05 2.99 12.89
C VAL A 47 -3.50 2.07 13.98
N ILE A 48 -2.54 1.23 13.61
CA ILE A 48 -1.73 0.44 14.54
C ILE A 48 -0.32 1.01 14.50
N ASP A 49 0.13 1.59 15.61
CA ASP A 49 1.50 2.07 15.75
C ASP A 49 2.47 0.90 16.01
N ASP A 50 3.76 1.12 15.72
CA ASP A 50 4.84 0.13 15.93
C ASP A 50 4.62 -1.25 15.26
N PHE A 51 3.77 -1.32 14.23
CA PHE A 51 3.53 -2.55 13.46
C PHE A 51 4.82 -3.12 12.86
N LEU A 52 5.70 -2.26 12.37
CA LEU A 52 7.11 -2.57 12.11
C LEU A 52 8.00 -1.85 13.12
N SER A 53 9.00 -2.54 13.65
CA SER A 53 10.06 -1.89 14.42
C SER A 53 10.91 -0.98 13.54
N ARG A 54 11.72 -0.12 14.16
CA ARG A 54 12.69 0.72 13.43
C ARG A 54 13.65 -0.11 12.57
N GLU A 55 14.13 -1.23 13.11
CA GLU A 55 15.06 -2.14 12.43
C GLU A 55 14.38 -2.82 11.25
N GLU A 56 13.13 -3.27 11.42
CA GLU A 56 12.33 -3.85 10.34
C GLU A 56 12.08 -2.82 9.24
N CYS A 57 11.72 -1.59 9.59
CA CYS A 57 11.57 -0.50 8.62
C CYS A 57 12.86 -0.25 7.84
N ALA A 58 14.03 -0.27 8.49
CA ALA A 58 15.31 -0.12 7.80
C ALA A 58 15.58 -1.27 6.81
N LEU A 59 15.24 -2.51 7.18
CA LEU A 59 15.34 -3.66 6.27
C LEU A 59 14.37 -3.54 5.09
N PHE A 60 13.13 -3.15 5.34
CA PHE A 60 12.14 -2.89 4.27
C PHE A 60 12.55 -1.73 3.37
N ALA A 61 13.08 -0.63 3.93
CA ALA A 61 13.55 0.49 3.14
C ALA A 61 14.68 0.08 2.20
N LYS A 62 15.68 -0.67 2.70
CA LYS A 62 16.76 -1.23 1.88
C LYS A 62 16.24 -2.20 0.82
N PHE A 63 15.26 -3.04 1.18
CA PHE A 63 14.65 -4.00 0.27
C PHE A 63 13.90 -3.29 -0.86
N ILE A 64 12.99 -2.36 -0.55
CA ILE A 64 12.19 -1.63 -1.54
C ILE A 64 13.10 -0.81 -2.47
N THR A 65 14.09 -0.10 -1.93
CA THR A 65 15.02 0.71 -2.74
C THR A 65 15.94 -0.12 -3.64
N GLY A 66 16.17 -1.39 -3.30
CA GLY A 66 16.91 -2.33 -4.14
C GLY A 66 16.11 -2.89 -5.33
N LEU A 67 14.78 -2.77 -5.32
CA LEU A 67 13.92 -3.34 -6.36
C LEU A 67 13.72 -2.40 -7.55
N PRO A 68 13.45 -2.93 -8.76
CA PRO A 68 13.22 -2.13 -9.96
C PRO A 68 11.77 -1.64 -10.02
N LEU A 69 11.41 -0.69 -9.14
CA LEU A 69 10.07 -0.08 -9.16
C LEU A 69 9.89 0.73 -10.46
N ALA A 70 8.75 0.55 -11.12
CA ALA A 70 8.41 1.24 -12.37
C ALA A 70 7.54 2.48 -12.08
N ALA A 71 7.77 3.56 -12.82
CA ALA A 71 6.88 4.72 -12.80
C ALA A 71 5.47 4.31 -13.26
N THR A 72 4.46 4.90 -12.62
CA THR A 72 3.06 4.70 -13.02
C THR A 72 2.77 5.36 -14.36
N PRO A 73 1.99 4.70 -15.24
CA PRO A 73 1.59 5.29 -16.51
C PRO A 73 0.59 6.43 -16.27
N PRO A 74 0.40 7.33 -17.25
CA PRO A 74 -0.63 8.35 -17.20
C PRO A 74 -2.03 7.75 -16.94
N PRO A 75 -2.91 8.44 -16.18
CA PRO A 75 -4.23 7.95 -15.87
C PRO A 75 -5.08 7.81 -17.14
N LYS A 76 -5.96 6.80 -17.16
CA LYS A 76 -7.02 6.74 -18.18
C LYS A 76 -8.15 7.71 -17.83
N LYS A 77 -9.07 7.93 -18.78
CA LYS A 77 -10.25 8.78 -18.56
C LYS A 77 -11.05 8.27 -17.36
N GLY A 78 -11.20 9.12 -16.34
CA GLY A 78 -11.93 8.81 -15.10
C GLY A 78 -11.08 8.19 -13.99
N GLU A 79 -9.82 7.85 -14.26
CA GLU A 79 -8.87 7.44 -13.22
C GLU A 79 -8.20 8.67 -12.60
N ALA A 80 -7.91 8.60 -11.30
CA ALA A 80 -7.15 9.64 -10.61
C ALA A 80 -5.68 9.64 -11.05
N THR A 81 -5.10 10.83 -11.16
CA THR A 81 -3.68 10.99 -11.47
C THR A 81 -2.85 10.38 -10.37
N ARG A 82 -2.00 9.42 -10.73
CA ARG A 82 -1.02 8.81 -9.85
C ARG A 82 0.36 9.04 -10.43
N VAL A 83 1.24 9.65 -9.64
CA VAL A 83 2.64 9.88 -9.98
C VAL A 83 3.45 9.24 -8.87
N ASN A 84 3.91 8.02 -9.11
CA ASN A 84 4.77 7.29 -8.18
C ASN A 84 5.52 6.16 -8.87
N HIS A 85 6.47 5.57 -8.16
CA HIS A 85 7.11 4.33 -8.56
C HIS A 85 6.52 3.15 -7.79
N ARG A 86 6.20 2.06 -8.49
CA ARG A 86 5.61 0.86 -7.87
C ARG A 86 6.09 -0.45 -8.46
N ILE A 87 5.98 -1.50 -7.65
CA ILE A 87 6.05 -2.89 -8.10
C ILE A 87 4.93 -3.69 -7.43
N SER A 88 4.47 -4.76 -8.07
CA SER A 88 3.46 -5.67 -7.54
C SER A 88 4.02 -7.09 -7.60
N LEU A 89 4.00 -7.77 -6.46
CA LEU A 89 4.67 -9.05 -6.24
C LEU A 89 3.65 -10.02 -5.66
N GLN A 90 3.52 -11.20 -6.28
CA GLN A 90 2.61 -12.23 -5.78
C GLN A 90 3.33 -13.08 -4.73
N SER A 91 2.80 -13.13 -3.51
CA SER A 91 3.35 -13.97 -2.45
C SER A 91 2.26 -14.37 -1.44
N LYS A 92 1.80 -15.62 -1.54
CA LYS A 92 0.85 -16.20 -0.56
C LYS A 92 1.47 -16.26 0.84
N ASP A 93 2.72 -16.73 0.93
CA ASP A 93 3.43 -16.85 2.20
C ASP A 93 3.60 -15.50 2.90
N PHE A 94 4.04 -14.46 2.18
CA PHE A 94 4.23 -13.14 2.79
C PHE A 94 2.90 -12.44 3.10
N SER A 95 1.84 -12.68 2.33
CA SER A 95 0.51 -12.21 2.70
C SER A 95 0.00 -12.84 4.00
N ALA A 96 0.30 -14.13 4.24
CA ALA A 96 0.01 -14.78 5.51
C ALA A 96 0.84 -14.19 6.65
N THR A 97 2.12 -13.85 6.41
CA THR A 97 2.96 -13.14 7.39
C THR A 97 2.35 -11.79 7.81
N ILE A 98 1.91 -10.97 6.84
CA ILE A 98 1.26 -9.68 7.15
C ILE A 98 -0.01 -9.92 7.96
N TYR A 99 -0.87 -10.85 7.52
CA TYR A 99 -2.14 -11.11 8.17
C TYR A 99 -1.96 -11.59 9.61
N ASN A 100 -1.08 -12.57 9.84
CA ASN A 100 -0.81 -13.11 11.17
C ASN A 100 -0.22 -12.04 12.12
N ALA A 101 0.54 -11.09 11.59
CA ALA A 101 1.10 -10.00 12.38
C ALA A 101 0.05 -8.94 12.73
N ILE A 102 -0.92 -8.66 11.85
CA ILE A 102 -1.89 -7.57 12.06
C ILE A 102 -3.18 -8.04 12.74
N SER A 103 -3.65 -9.26 12.44
CA SER A 103 -4.95 -9.76 12.89
C SER A 103 -5.17 -9.78 14.40
N PRO A 104 -4.17 -10.05 15.26
CA PRO A 104 -4.37 -10.04 16.71
C PRO A 104 -4.70 -8.66 17.29
N HIS A 105 -4.44 -7.60 16.54
CA HIS A 105 -4.59 -6.20 16.98
C HIS A 105 -5.80 -5.52 16.37
N LEU A 106 -6.46 -6.14 15.40
CA LEU A 106 -7.59 -5.53 14.71
C LEU A 106 -8.87 -5.66 15.55
N PRO A 107 -9.73 -4.63 15.56
CA PRO A 107 -11.08 -4.77 16.07
C PRO A 107 -11.91 -5.66 15.13
N PRO A 108 -13.14 -6.04 15.51
CA PRO A 108 -14.10 -6.60 14.56
C PRO A 108 -14.25 -5.68 13.35
N LEU A 109 -13.99 -6.20 12.16
CA LEU A 109 -14.03 -5.42 10.93
C LEU A 109 -15.35 -5.66 10.16
N PRO A 110 -16.16 -4.63 9.89
CA PRO A 110 -17.35 -4.79 9.06
C PRO A 110 -17.02 -5.14 7.60
N CYS A 111 -17.97 -5.83 6.96
CA CYS A 111 -17.97 -6.24 5.56
C CYS A 111 -19.26 -5.72 4.89
N SER A 112 -19.16 -5.16 3.68
CA SER A 112 -20.32 -4.58 2.95
C SER A 112 -20.39 -4.96 1.46
N GLU A 113 -19.32 -5.54 0.92
CA GLU A 113 -19.26 -6.17 -0.40
C GLU A 113 -20.05 -7.47 -0.43
N THR A 114 -19.91 -8.28 0.62
CA THR A 114 -20.77 -9.44 0.77
C THR A 114 -22.07 -8.97 1.42
N ARG A 115 -23.23 -9.28 0.82
CA ARG A 115 -24.55 -9.04 1.45
C ARG A 115 -24.81 -10.01 2.59
N VAL A 116 -23.76 -10.54 3.22
CA VAL A 116 -23.85 -11.68 4.13
C VAL A 116 -23.35 -11.27 5.50
N LEU A 117 -24.11 -11.68 6.51
CA LEU A 117 -23.97 -11.24 7.89
C LEU A 117 -22.79 -11.90 8.63
N ASP A 118 -22.20 -12.96 8.07
CA ASP A 118 -21.19 -13.82 8.71
C ASP A 118 -19.82 -13.82 8.00
N ALA A 119 -19.58 -12.93 7.03
CA ALA A 119 -18.27 -12.81 6.41
C ALA A 119 -17.24 -12.31 7.44
N VAL A 120 -16.10 -13.00 7.53
CA VAL A 120 -15.03 -12.68 8.48
C VAL A 120 -13.70 -12.45 7.75
N PRO A 121 -12.80 -11.61 8.31
CA PRO A 121 -11.42 -11.53 7.85
C PRO A 121 -10.76 -12.91 7.84
N ALA A 122 -10.07 -13.27 6.76
CA ALA A 122 -9.45 -14.59 6.62
C ALA A 122 -8.04 -14.59 6.04
N GLY A 123 -7.52 -13.43 5.64
CA GLY A 123 -6.17 -13.31 5.12
C GLY A 123 -5.90 -11.93 4.54
N CYS A 124 -4.70 -11.75 4.02
CA CYS A 124 -4.33 -10.61 3.20
C CYS A 124 -4.24 -11.01 1.72
N ASN A 125 -4.43 -10.05 0.83
CA ASN A 125 -4.31 -10.25 -0.62
C ASN A 125 -2.86 -10.64 -0.97
N PRO A 126 -2.63 -11.74 -1.72
CA PRO A 126 -1.29 -12.16 -2.12
C PRO A 126 -0.57 -11.16 -3.04
N ASN A 127 -1.30 -10.19 -3.62
CA ASN A 127 -0.73 -9.12 -4.43
C ASN A 127 -0.15 -8.00 -3.56
N ILE A 128 1.11 -8.17 -3.17
CA ILE A 128 1.85 -7.22 -2.34
C ILE A 128 2.39 -6.10 -3.22
N ARG A 129 2.01 -4.87 -2.89
CA ARG A 129 2.38 -3.69 -3.66
C ARG A 129 3.35 -2.86 -2.86
N LEU A 130 4.46 -2.49 -3.48
CA LEU A 130 5.46 -1.61 -2.87
C LEU A 130 5.48 -0.31 -3.64
N TYR A 131 5.43 0.79 -2.91
CA TYR A 131 5.37 2.13 -3.45
C TYR A 131 6.55 2.96 -2.98
N ARG A 132 7.04 3.82 -3.88
CA ARG A 132 8.00 4.89 -3.60
C ARG A 132 7.46 6.19 -4.17
N TYR A 133 7.44 7.22 -3.33
CA TYR A 133 7.12 8.59 -3.69
C TYR A 133 8.30 9.49 -3.29
N GLY A 134 8.91 10.17 -4.26
CA GLY A 134 9.88 11.25 -4.07
C GLY A 134 9.24 12.63 -4.22
N PRO A 135 10.05 13.72 -4.14
CA PRO A 135 9.53 15.07 -4.27
C PRO A 135 8.70 15.30 -5.56
N GLY A 136 7.52 15.90 -5.42
CA GLY A 136 6.56 16.13 -6.51
C GLY A 136 5.68 14.92 -6.87
N GLU A 137 5.92 13.75 -6.27
CA GLU A 137 5.13 12.53 -6.50
C GLU A 137 3.93 12.48 -5.53
N TYR A 138 2.76 12.04 -6.03
CA TYR A 138 1.49 12.04 -5.32
C TYR A 138 0.51 11.01 -5.89
N PHE A 139 -0.62 10.82 -5.22
CA PHE A 139 -1.77 10.11 -5.79
C PHE A 139 -3.05 10.88 -5.50
N GLY A 140 -3.64 11.49 -6.53
CA GLY A 140 -4.79 12.38 -6.39
C GLY A 140 -6.05 11.70 -5.85
N PRO A 141 -7.10 12.48 -5.57
CA PRO A 141 -8.33 11.99 -4.95
C PRO A 141 -8.97 10.83 -5.71
N HIS A 142 -9.22 9.72 -5.02
CA HIS A 142 -9.77 8.49 -5.58
C HIS A 142 -10.57 7.68 -4.56
N TYR A 143 -11.23 6.65 -5.09
CA TYR A 143 -11.82 5.56 -4.33
C TYR A 143 -11.07 4.27 -4.71
N ASP A 144 -10.72 3.47 -3.71
CA ASP A 144 -10.14 2.15 -3.94
C ASP A 144 -11.25 1.14 -4.19
N GLU A 145 -11.05 0.23 -5.16
CA GLU A 145 -12.01 -0.82 -5.51
C GLU A 145 -11.70 -2.14 -4.80
N SER A 146 -12.75 -2.89 -4.48
CA SER A 146 -12.61 -4.27 -4.01
C SER A 146 -12.17 -5.20 -5.12
N VAL A 147 -11.28 -6.13 -4.78
CA VAL A 147 -10.76 -7.15 -5.68
C VAL A 147 -11.24 -8.51 -5.21
N ARG A 148 -11.76 -9.30 -6.14
CA ARG A 148 -12.09 -10.70 -5.91
C ARG A 148 -10.88 -11.57 -6.21
N ASP A 149 -10.44 -12.34 -5.22
CA ASP A 149 -9.50 -13.43 -5.47
C ASP A 149 -10.20 -14.55 -6.25
N LYS A 150 -9.59 -14.96 -7.37
CA LYS A 150 -10.17 -15.96 -8.26
C LYS A 150 -10.06 -17.37 -7.68
N ASP A 151 -9.04 -17.63 -6.87
CA ASP A 151 -8.78 -18.94 -6.28
C ASP A 151 -9.76 -19.22 -5.14
N THR A 152 -9.82 -18.31 -4.15
CA THR A 152 -10.66 -18.48 -2.95
C THR A 152 -12.08 -17.95 -3.10
N GLY A 153 -12.31 -17.05 -4.07
CA GLY A 153 -13.57 -16.31 -4.20
C GLY A 153 -13.75 -15.18 -3.17
N TRP A 154 -12.77 -14.94 -2.30
CA TRP A 154 -12.79 -13.90 -1.28
C TRP A 154 -12.73 -12.49 -1.88
N TRP A 155 -13.28 -11.52 -1.16
CA TRP A 155 -13.26 -10.11 -1.57
C TRP A 155 -12.40 -9.29 -0.60
N SER A 156 -11.62 -8.35 -1.14
CA SER A 156 -10.96 -7.37 -0.30
C SER A 156 -11.94 -6.27 0.16
N GLU A 157 -11.81 -5.84 1.41
CA GLU A 157 -12.68 -4.80 2.02
C GLU A 157 -11.91 -3.67 2.70
N TRP A 158 -10.70 -3.97 3.17
CA TRP A 158 -9.87 -3.04 3.92
C TRP A 158 -8.49 -3.00 3.30
N THR A 159 -8.02 -1.80 2.95
CA THR A 159 -6.63 -1.57 2.58
C THR A 159 -5.77 -1.59 3.83
N VAL A 160 -4.59 -2.22 3.76
CA VAL A 160 -3.53 -2.12 4.76
C VAL A 160 -2.34 -1.39 4.13
N LEU A 161 -2.06 -0.18 4.59
CA LEU A 161 -0.87 0.59 4.23
C LEU A 161 0.12 0.58 5.39
N VAL A 162 1.27 -0.05 5.20
CA VAL A 162 2.37 0.00 6.17
C VAL A 162 3.36 1.06 5.74
N TYR A 163 3.55 2.07 6.58
CA TYR A 163 4.49 3.16 6.32
C TYR A 163 5.91 2.72 6.69
N VAL A 164 6.73 2.46 5.67
CA VAL A 164 8.12 2.03 5.87
C VAL A 164 9.04 3.22 6.17
N THR A 165 8.65 4.41 5.71
CA THR A 165 9.24 5.69 6.11
C THR A 165 8.14 6.67 6.52
N GLY A 166 8.48 7.58 7.42
CA GLY A 166 7.57 8.58 7.96
C GLY A 166 8.17 9.99 8.08
N GLU A 167 7.47 10.89 8.76
CA GLU A 167 7.90 12.26 9.02
C GLU A 167 9.27 12.30 9.73
N GLU A 168 9.52 11.36 10.63
CA GLU A 168 10.80 11.23 11.35
C GLU A 168 11.98 10.82 10.47
N ASP A 169 11.73 10.33 9.25
CA ASP A 169 12.75 10.04 8.24
C ASP A 169 12.96 11.21 7.26
N GLY A 170 12.36 12.38 7.55
CA GLY A 170 12.47 13.59 6.75
C GLY A 170 11.48 13.67 5.60
N VAL A 171 10.40 12.87 5.63
CA VAL A 171 9.29 13.01 4.68
C VAL A 171 8.46 14.24 5.05
N ASP A 172 8.47 15.25 4.20
CA ASP A 172 7.55 16.40 4.29
C ASP A 172 6.44 16.25 3.23
N GLY A 173 5.20 16.52 3.62
CA GLY A 173 4.02 16.18 2.84
C GLY A 173 3.76 14.67 2.81
N GLY A 174 3.25 14.17 1.68
CA GLY A 174 3.06 12.72 1.51
C GLY A 174 1.96 12.10 2.36
N GLN A 175 1.21 12.84 3.17
CA GLN A 175 0.18 12.26 4.04
C GLN A 175 -0.94 11.60 3.22
N THR A 176 -1.52 10.53 3.77
CA THR A 176 -2.80 10.01 3.28
C THR A 176 -3.91 10.86 3.88
N VAL A 177 -4.80 11.43 3.07
CA VAL A 177 -5.86 12.34 3.53
C VAL A 177 -7.21 11.80 3.11
N PHE A 178 -8.15 11.75 4.04
CA PHE A 178 -9.51 11.31 3.83
C PHE A 178 -10.47 12.49 3.90
N PHE A 179 -11.41 12.58 2.97
CA PHE A 179 -12.41 13.64 2.90
C PHE A 179 -13.76 13.10 3.37
N LYS A 180 -14.10 13.30 4.64
CA LYS A 180 -15.37 12.84 5.23
C LYS A 180 -16.48 13.87 4.96
N PRO A 181 -17.67 13.46 4.49
CA PRO A 181 -18.80 14.38 4.35
C PRO A 181 -19.19 15.00 5.70
N THR A 182 -19.42 16.31 5.74
CA THR A 182 -19.92 16.98 6.95
C THR A 182 -21.42 16.72 7.11
N PRO A 183 -21.90 16.23 8.27
CA PRO A 183 -23.34 16.04 8.50
C PRO A 183 -24.13 17.34 8.25
N GLY A 184 -25.22 17.24 7.48
CA GLY A 184 -26.08 18.38 7.16
C GLY A 184 -25.59 19.29 6.02
N SER A 185 -24.42 19.01 5.41
CA SER A 185 -23.94 19.72 4.23
C SER A 185 -23.71 18.76 3.06
N LYS A 186 -24.24 19.11 1.88
CA LYS A 186 -24.01 18.33 0.65
C LYS A 186 -22.66 18.63 -0.02
N ASN A 187 -22.05 19.76 0.33
CA ASN A 187 -20.88 20.29 -0.39
C ASN A 187 -19.64 20.48 0.50
N ALA A 188 -19.76 20.26 1.81
CA ALA A 188 -18.65 20.40 2.73
C ALA A 188 -18.09 19.02 3.10
N THR A 189 -16.77 18.93 3.07
CA THR A 189 -16.01 17.80 3.57
C THR A 189 -15.04 18.29 4.63
N GLU A 190 -14.82 17.48 5.66
CA GLU A 190 -13.77 17.69 6.64
C GLU A 190 -12.60 16.76 6.30
N GLU A 191 -11.37 17.27 6.42
CA GLU A 191 -10.17 16.46 6.22
C GLU A 191 -9.86 15.68 7.49
N LEU A 192 -9.61 14.38 7.33
CA LEU A 192 -9.02 13.53 8.35
C LEU A 192 -7.66 13.07 7.83
N VAL A 193 -6.60 13.43 8.57
CA VAL A 193 -5.20 13.16 8.20
C VAL A 193 -4.59 12.22 9.25
N PRO A 194 -4.53 10.90 8.99
CA PRO A 194 -3.80 10.00 9.87
C PRO A 194 -2.31 10.36 9.90
N PRO A 195 -1.62 10.15 11.04
CA PRO A 195 -0.18 10.37 11.14
C PRO A 195 0.61 9.55 10.11
N LEU A 196 1.62 10.15 9.49
CA LEU A 196 2.59 9.46 8.63
C LEU A 196 3.81 9.04 9.47
N THR A 197 3.58 8.16 10.44
CA THR A 197 4.62 7.68 11.36
C THR A 197 5.28 6.43 10.80
N ARG A 198 6.62 6.37 10.80
CA ARG A 198 7.35 5.16 10.37
C ARG A 198 6.92 3.97 11.22
N GLY A 199 6.70 2.84 10.54
CA GLY A 199 6.38 1.57 11.15
C GLY A 199 4.91 1.40 11.50
N SER A 200 4.09 2.44 11.38
CA SER A 200 2.65 2.31 11.58
C SER A 200 1.95 1.62 10.39
N ALA A 201 0.85 0.94 10.68
CA ALA A 201 -0.09 0.43 9.70
C ALA A 201 -1.38 1.27 9.73
N LEU A 202 -1.71 1.91 8.61
CA LEU A 202 -3.00 2.54 8.37
C LEU A 202 -3.94 1.53 7.69
N ILE A 203 -5.09 1.29 8.30
CA ILE A 203 -6.11 0.36 7.82
C ILE A 203 -7.37 1.17 7.51
N HIS A 204 -7.85 1.11 6.27
CA HIS A 204 -9.05 1.87 5.90
C HIS A 204 -9.97 1.10 4.95
N ARG A 205 -11.27 1.36 5.04
CA ARG A 205 -12.26 0.77 4.13
C ARG A 205 -12.02 1.17 2.68
N HIS A 206 -12.27 0.23 1.78
CA HIS A 206 -12.39 0.48 0.35
C HIS A 206 -13.66 -0.18 -0.23
N GLY A 207 -13.81 -0.17 -1.55
CA GLY A 207 -15.01 -0.67 -2.21
C GLY A 207 -16.23 0.21 -1.94
N ARG A 208 -17.36 -0.41 -1.63
CA ARG A 208 -18.66 0.24 -1.37
C ARG A 208 -18.65 1.23 -0.22
N ALA A 209 -17.82 0.98 0.79
CA ALA A 209 -17.66 1.87 1.95
C ALA A 209 -16.42 2.78 1.81
N CYS A 210 -15.77 2.80 0.65
CA CYS A 210 -14.64 3.69 0.43
C CYS A 210 -15.08 5.16 0.55
N ILE A 211 -14.31 5.93 1.32
CA ILE A 211 -14.43 7.38 1.33
C ILE A 211 -13.34 7.98 0.44
N LEU A 212 -13.61 9.16 -0.12
CA LEU A 212 -12.68 9.84 -1.00
C LEU A 212 -11.38 10.10 -0.25
N HIS A 213 -10.25 9.73 -0.84
CA HIS A 213 -8.95 9.94 -0.23
C HIS A 213 -7.86 10.16 -1.27
N GLU A 214 -6.75 10.75 -0.82
CA GLU A 214 -5.57 11.00 -1.64
C GLU A 214 -4.29 10.70 -0.88
N GLY A 215 -3.20 10.46 -1.61
CA GLY A 215 -1.84 10.60 -1.09
C GLY A 215 -1.29 11.95 -1.54
N ARG A 216 -1.12 12.89 -0.60
CA ARG A 216 -0.61 14.22 -0.89
C ARG A 216 0.78 14.18 -1.51
N GLU A 217 1.12 15.27 -2.19
CA GLU A 217 2.45 15.48 -2.73
C GLU A 217 3.51 15.39 -1.64
N VAL A 218 4.53 14.57 -1.89
CA VAL A 218 5.77 14.58 -1.11
C VAL A 218 6.54 15.84 -1.52
N LYS A 219 6.83 16.72 -0.57
CA LYS A 219 7.59 17.96 -0.77
C LYS A 219 9.08 17.74 -0.57
N ALA A 220 9.44 16.92 0.41
CA ALA A 220 10.81 16.53 0.70
C ALA A 220 10.89 15.08 1.21
N GLY A 221 12.08 14.49 1.14
CA GLY A 221 12.31 13.11 1.57
C GLY A 221 11.82 12.06 0.57
N THR A 222 11.61 10.83 1.05
CA THR A 222 11.11 9.72 0.23
C THR A 222 10.15 8.87 1.06
N LYS A 223 8.89 8.83 0.64
CA LYS A 223 7.84 8.01 1.26
C LYS A 223 7.87 6.61 0.65
N LEU A 224 8.06 5.60 1.48
CA LEU A 224 8.01 4.18 1.14
C LEU A 224 6.81 3.54 1.83
N VAL A 225 6.00 2.82 1.05
CA VAL A 225 4.79 2.18 1.56
C VAL A 225 4.70 0.76 1.05
N LEU A 226 4.33 -0.15 1.94
CA LEU A 226 3.88 -1.49 1.59
C LEU A 226 2.36 -1.52 1.67
N ARG A 227 1.71 -2.12 0.67
CA ARG A 227 0.27 -2.33 0.64
C ARG A 227 -0.07 -3.79 0.45
N SER A 228 -1.03 -4.26 1.25
CA SER A 228 -1.89 -5.40 0.97
C SER A 228 -3.34 -5.01 1.31
N ASP A 229 -4.27 -5.93 1.17
CA ASP A 229 -5.69 -5.70 1.45
C ASP A 229 -6.24 -6.89 2.25
N ILE A 230 -7.02 -6.66 3.31
CA ILE A 230 -7.66 -7.73 4.09
C ILE A 230 -8.79 -8.34 3.27
N MET A 231 -8.74 -9.65 3.14
CA MET A 231 -9.67 -10.49 2.39
C MET A 231 -10.69 -11.11 3.34
N PHE A 232 -11.95 -11.11 2.91
CA PHE A 232 -13.08 -11.65 3.67
C PHE A 232 -13.57 -12.93 3.02
N THR A 233 -13.91 -13.90 3.87
CA THR A 233 -14.51 -15.15 3.40
C THR A 233 -15.79 -14.88 2.62
N ARG A 234 -16.05 -15.75 1.66
CA ARG A 234 -17.41 -15.96 1.21
C ARG A 234 -18.02 -17.04 2.11
N PRO A 235 -19.27 -16.89 2.57
CA PRO A 235 -19.97 -18.01 3.18
C PRO A 235 -20.16 -19.14 2.16
N SER A 236 -20.17 -20.36 2.69
CA SER A 236 -20.46 -21.60 1.97
C SER A 236 -21.82 -21.53 1.28
#